data_AF-A0A7C4VVH8-F1
#
_entry.id   AF-A0A7C4VVH8-F1
#
_cell.length_a   1.000
_cell.length_b   1.000
_cell.length_c   1.000
_cell.angle_alpha   90.00
_cell.angle_beta   90.00
_cell.angle_gamma   90.00
#
_symmetry.space_group_name_H-M   'P 1'
#
loop_
_entity.id
_entity.type
_entity.pdbx_description
1 polymer ?
#
loop_
_entity_poly.entity_id
_entity_poly.type
_entity_poly.pdbx_seq_one_letter_code
_entity_poly.pdbx_strand_id
1 'polypeptide(L)'
;MRGKLNLANLAGWITLAIGCVSLIGATIYNHQILAFIGLGLTFWGIILAYIRSEEYVKESFMNAACLSSLEALNQLMDKLGCTEKAIYLPPKYMKEPENSIAFIPKDKLSTLPKPEQMQREDIDLFIENPEGLLITPPGNDLTKLFEKTLETSFTRVDFQYLQLNLPKIFTEELEIAQHIEIDSENNKIHVKIENSPYTHLAKEIARLSKVYESLGCPLSSAIACAMAKATGKPVKIEKQEIKEAAKTMVIEYSLLEEDAKN
;
A
#
# COMPACT_ATOMS: atom_id res chain seq x y z
N MET A 1 -26.16 5.82 18.07
CA MET A 1 -24.88 5.08 17.98
C MET A 1 -24.30 4.94 19.38
N ARG A 2 -24.37 3.73 19.97
CA ARG A 2 -23.82 3.44 21.30
C ARG A 2 -22.36 3.03 21.10
N GLY A 3 -21.42 3.88 21.50
CA GLY A 3 -20.00 3.56 21.49
C GLY A 3 -19.78 2.28 22.29
N LYS A 4 -19.29 1.22 21.64
CA LYS A 4 -18.81 0.04 22.35
C LYS A 4 -17.62 0.51 23.18
N LEU A 5 -17.84 0.74 24.47
CA LEU A 5 -16.74 0.97 25.41
C LEU A 5 -15.81 -0.23 25.33
N ASN A 6 -14.62 -0.01 24.78
CA ASN A 6 -13.58 -1.01 24.70
C ASN A 6 -13.14 -1.36 26.13
N LEU A 7 -13.48 -2.57 26.58
CA LEU A 7 -13.22 -3.06 27.95
C LEU A 7 -11.76 -2.86 28.37
N ALA A 8 -10.82 -3.02 27.44
CA ALA A 8 -9.38 -2.80 27.67
C ALA A 8 -9.02 -1.31 27.88
N ASN A 9 -9.65 -0.38 27.16
CA ASN A 9 -9.42 1.06 27.37
C ASN A 9 -10.01 1.50 28.71
N LEU A 10 -11.20 0.98 29.05
CA LEU A 10 -11.80 1.22 30.36
C LEU A 10 -10.89 0.68 31.48
N ALA A 11 -10.36 -0.53 31.31
CA ALA A 11 -9.38 -1.10 32.25
C ALA A 11 -8.11 -0.25 32.34
N GLY A 12 -7.54 0.20 31.22
CA GLY A 12 -6.36 1.07 31.20
C GLY A 12 -6.58 2.40 31.95
N TRP A 13 -7.71 3.07 31.70
CA TRP A 13 -8.06 4.31 32.41
C TRP A 13 -8.32 4.09 33.91
N ILE A 14 -8.96 2.98 34.28
CA ILE A 14 -9.18 2.62 35.69
C ILE A 14 -7.84 2.34 36.37
N THR A 15 -6.97 1.54 35.76
CA THR A 15 -5.63 1.22 36.29
C THR A 15 -4.79 2.48 36.43
N LEU A 16 -4.84 3.39 35.45
CA LEU A 16 -4.16 4.68 35.50
C LEU A 16 -4.68 5.57 36.65
N ALA A 17 -6.00 5.67 36.80
CA ALA A 17 -6.62 6.45 37.86
C ALA A 17 -6.25 5.90 39.25
N ILE A 18 -6.28 4.58 39.43
CA ILE A 18 -5.87 3.93 40.68
C ILE A 18 -4.38 4.19 40.95
N GLY A 19 -3.52 4.12 39.93
CA GLY A 19 -2.09 4.43 40.06
C GLY A 19 -1.84 5.87 40.52
N CYS A 20 -2.50 6.84 39.89
CA CYS A 20 -2.39 8.26 40.27
C CYS A 20 -2.88 8.53 41.70
N VAL A 21 -4.02 7.93 42.09
CA VAL A 21 -4.54 8.05 43.46
C VAL A 21 -3.57 7.43 44.48
N SER A 22 -2.97 6.28 44.15
CA SER A 22 -1.95 5.62 44.98
C SER A 22 -0.71 6.49 45.18
N LEU A 23 -0.24 7.18 44.12
CA LEU A 23 0.91 8.11 44.21
C LEU A 23 0.61 9.34 45.08
N ILE A 24 -0.59 9.92 44.94
CA ILE A 24 -1.03 11.06 45.77
C ILE A 24 -1.10 10.64 47.24
N GLY A 25 -1.73 9.49 47.52
CA GLY A 25 -1.79 8.92 48.87
C GLY A 25 -0.40 8.64 49.45
N ALA A 26 0.51 8.05 48.66
CA ALA A 26 1.86 7.76 49.11
C ALA A 26 2.63 9.02 49.53
N THR A 27 2.40 10.15 48.84
CA THR A 27 3.03 11.44 49.16
C THR A 27 2.49 12.02 50.48
N ILE A 28 1.18 11.93 50.71
CA ILE A 28 0.53 12.44 51.93
C ILE A 28 0.93 11.62 53.17
N TYR A 29 0.97 10.29 53.03
CA TYR A 29 1.23 9.37 54.14
C TYR A 29 2.72 8.93 54.25
N ASN A 30 3.60 9.45 53.39
CA ASN A 30 5.02 9.13 53.32
C ASN A 30 5.32 7.61 53.24
N HIS A 31 4.51 6.87 52.49
CA HIS A 31 4.58 5.41 52.38
C HIS A 31 5.32 4.96 51.10
N GLN A 32 6.57 4.50 51.23
CA GLN A 32 7.41 4.11 50.10
C GLN A 32 6.82 2.95 49.27
N ILE A 33 6.27 1.92 49.93
CA ILE A 33 5.68 0.75 49.24
C ILE A 33 4.51 1.17 48.34
N LEU A 34 3.67 2.09 48.84
CA LEU A 34 2.51 2.60 48.10
C LEU A 34 2.93 3.45 46.90
N ALA A 35 4.06 4.16 47.00
CA ALA A 35 4.64 4.91 45.88
C ALA A 35 5.11 3.97 44.76
N PHE A 36 5.79 2.86 45.08
CA PHE A 36 6.22 1.88 44.08
C PHE A 36 5.03 1.19 43.38
N ILE A 37 3.99 0.84 44.14
CA ILE A 37 2.75 0.27 43.58
C ILE A 37 2.08 1.29 42.65
N GLY A 38 1.96 2.55 43.10
CA GLY A 38 1.39 3.62 42.30
C GLY A 38 2.14 3.86 40.99
N LEU A 39 3.48 3.89 41.04
CA LEU A 39 4.33 4.03 39.86
C LEU A 39 4.09 2.88 38.85
N GLY A 40 4.06 1.64 39.34
CA GLY A 40 3.79 0.46 38.51
C GLY A 40 2.41 0.52 37.86
N LEU A 41 1.36 0.84 38.62
CA LEU A 41 0.00 0.96 38.11
C LEU A 41 -0.15 2.10 37.12
N THR A 42 0.46 3.26 37.37
CA THR A 42 0.46 4.39 36.43
C THR A 42 1.19 4.01 35.13
N PHE A 43 2.36 3.37 35.22
CA PHE A 43 3.11 2.92 34.05
C PHE A 43 2.30 1.93 33.19
N TRP A 44 1.77 0.86 33.80
CA TRP A 44 0.95 -0.13 33.10
C TRP A 44 -0.38 0.46 32.61
N GLY A 45 -0.98 1.39 33.36
CA GLY A 45 -2.17 2.11 32.96
C GLY A 45 -1.94 2.97 31.71
N ILE A 46 -0.80 3.67 31.63
CA ILE A 46 -0.39 4.43 30.44
C ILE A 46 -0.18 3.49 29.26
N ILE A 47 0.56 2.39 29.43
CA ILE A 47 0.80 1.40 28.36
C ILE A 47 -0.53 0.83 27.83
N LEU A 48 -1.42 0.39 28.72
CA LEU A 48 -2.71 -0.19 28.32
C LEU A 48 -3.64 0.84 27.64
N ALA A 49 -3.57 2.11 28.06
CA ALA A 49 -4.29 3.18 27.41
C ALA A 49 -3.70 3.54 26.03
N TYR A 50 -2.38 3.37 25.85
CA TYR A 50 -1.65 3.75 24.63
C TYR A 50 -1.63 2.65 23.55
N ILE A 51 -1.53 1.37 23.94
CA ILE A 51 -1.33 0.22 23.03
C ILE A 51 -2.45 0.02 21.97
N ARG A 52 -3.55 0.77 22.02
CA ARG A 52 -4.75 0.47 21.24
C ARG A 52 -5.25 1.60 20.34
N SER A 53 -4.34 2.40 19.76
CA SER A 53 -4.74 3.36 18.72
C SER A 53 -4.96 2.73 17.33
N GLU A 54 -4.66 1.44 17.14
CA GLU A 54 -4.84 0.77 15.83
C GLU A 54 -5.93 -0.30 15.91
N GLU A 55 -6.92 -0.19 15.02
CA GLU A 55 -7.95 -1.21 14.86
C GLU A 55 -7.32 -2.46 14.25
N TYR A 56 -6.95 -3.42 15.09
CA TYR A 56 -6.37 -4.69 14.64
C TYR A 56 -7.36 -5.48 13.78
N VAL A 57 -7.01 -5.65 12.50
CA VAL A 57 -7.72 -6.56 11.58
C VAL A 57 -6.92 -7.85 11.47
N LYS A 58 -7.60 -8.99 11.66
CA LYS A 58 -6.96 -10.29 11.44
C LYS A 58 -6.56 -10.42 9.96
N GLU A 59 -5.32 -10.84 9.72
CA GLU A 59 -4.78 -11.03 8.37
C GLU A 59 -5.68 -11.91 7.49
N SER A 60 -6.22 -13.00 8.04
CA SER A 60 -7.14 -13.89 7.31
C SER A 60 -8.43 -13.21 6.85
N PHE A 61 -8.94 -12.23 7.61
CA PHE A 61 -10.12 -11.45 7.22
C PHE A 61 -9.79 -10.48 6.09
N MET A 62 -8.68 -9.75 6.22
CA MET A 62 -8.19 -8.86 5.15
C MET A 62 -7.94 -9.65 3.86
N ASN A 63 -7.27 -10.81 3.96
CA ASN A 63 -6.98 -11.68 2.83
C ASN A 63 -8.28 -12.13 2.14
N ALA A 64 -9.25 -12.63 2.90
CA ALA A 64 -10.54 -13.06 2.33
C ALA A 64 -11.28 -11.91 1.63
N ALA A 65 -11.29 -10.71 2.21
CA ALA A 65 -11.94 -9.54 1.63
C ALA A 65 -11.27 -9.09 0.32
N CYS A 66 -9.93 -9.06 0.27
CA CYS A 66 -9.20 -8.67 -0.93
C CYS A 66 -9.28 -9.73 -2.04
N LEU A 67 -9.19 -11.02 -1.68
CA LEU A 67 -9.12 -12.11 -2.66
C LEU A 67 -10.39 -12.20 -3.50
N SER A 68 -11.58 -12.04 -2.92
CA SER A 68 -12.83 -12.12 -3.69
C SER A 68 -12.91 -11.04 -4.78
N SER A 69 -12.50 -9.80 -4.49
CA SER A 69 -12.48 -8.72 -5.49
C SER A 69 -11.44 -8.96 -6.59
N LEU A 70 -10.26 -9.48 -6.22
CA LEU A 70 -9.21 -9.81 -7.19
C LEU A 70 -9.58 -11.03 -8.04
N GLU A 71 -10.30 -12.00 -7.49
CA GLU A 71 -10.79 -13.16 -8.23
C GLU A 71 -11.84 -12.75 -9.27
N ALA A 72 -12.77 -11.85 -8.90
CA ALA A 72 -13.71 -11.27 -9.85
C ALA A 72 -12.98 -10.53 -10.99
N LEU A 73 -11.95 -9.74 -10.66
CA LEU A 73 -11.13 -9.07 -11.66
C LEU A 73 -10.38 -10.08 -12.56
N ASN A 74 -9.84 -11.15 -11.99
CA ASN A 74 -9.18 -12.22 -12.74
C ASN A 74 -10.12 -12.88 -13.74
N GLN A 75 -11.35 -13.19 -13.33
CA GLN A 75 -12.36 -13.75 -14.21
C GLN A 75 -12.78 -12.79 -15.33
N LEU A 76 -12.83 -11.48 -15.05
CA LEU A 76 -13.11 -10.46 -16.07
C LEU A 76 -11.98 -10.38 -17.09
N MET A 77 -10.73 -10.28 -16.64
CA MET A 77 -9.56 -10.29 -17.50
C MET A 77 -9.48 -11.57 -18.34
N ASP A 78 -9.87 -12.71 -17.75
CA ASP A 78 -9.99 -14.00 -18.44
C ASP A 78 -10.96 -13.92 -19.62
N LYS A 79 -12.18 -13.46 -19.37
CA LYS A 79 -13.24 -13.37 -20.38
C LYS A 79 -12.94 -12.37 -21.49
N LEU A 80 -12.20 -11.32 -21.17
CA LEU A 80 -11.83 -10.26 -22.12
C LEU A 80 -10.58 -10.60 -22.95
N GLY A 81 -9.90 -11.72 -22.64
CA GLY A 81 -8.69 -12.14 -23.36
C GLY A 81 -7.47 -11.27 -23.06
N CYS A 82 -7.49 -10.47 -21.98
CA CYS A 82 -6.37 -9.67 -21.56
C CYS A 82 -5.27 -10.58 -21.01
N THR A 83 -4.16 -10.71 -21.74
CA THR A 83 -3.02 -11.56 -21.36
C THR A 83 -1.73 -10.78 -21.16
N GLU A 84 -1.71 -9.51 -21.56
CA GLU A 84 -0.53 -8.67 -21.44
C GLU A 84 -0.43 -7.99 -20.07
N LYS A 85 0.79 -7.54 -19.79
CA LYS A 85 1.09 -6.84 -18.54
C LYS A 85 0.50 -5.45 -18.53
N ALA A 86 0.00 -5.04 -17.37
CA ALA A 86 -0.56 -3.72 -17.20
C ALA A 86 0.54 -2.65 -17.23
N ILE A 87 0.21 -1.50 -17.80
CA ILE A 87 1.04 -0.31 -17.84
C ILE A 87 0.37 0.76 -16.98
N TYR A 88 1.05 1.12 -15.91
CA TYR A 88 0.64 2.16 -14.97
C TYR A 88 0.94 3.51 -15.60
N LEU A 89 -0.12 4.27 -15.85
CA LEU A 89 -0.03 5.52 -16.58
C LEU A 89 0.31 6.69 -15.63
N PRO A 90 1.17 7.63 -16.07
CA PRO A 90 1.50 8.81 -15.29
C PRO A 90 0.35 9.84 -15.27
N PRO A 91 0.36 10.83 -14.35
CA PRO A 91 -0.75 11.76 -14.11
C PRO A 91 -1.26 12.54 -15.34
N LYS A 92 -0.42 12.77 -16.35
CA LYS A 92 -0.80 13.47 -17.59
C LYS A 92 -1.91 12.78 -18.37
N TYR A 93 -2.17 11.50 -18.11
CA TYR A 93 -3.25 10.74 -18.70
C TYR A 93 -4.60 10.96 -18.01
N MET A 94 -4.65 11.69 -16.89
CA MET A 94 -5.86 11.82 -16.07
C MET A 94 -6.29 13.28 -15.92
N LYS A 95 -7.60 13.49 -15.80
CA LYS A 95 -8.16 14.78 -15.35
C LYS A 95 -7.83 15.06 -13.90
N GLU A 96 -7.99 14.03 -13.06
CA GLU A 96 -7.67 14.06 -11.64
C GLU A 96 -6.32 13.39 -11.42
N PRO A 97 -5.24 14.15 -11.22
CA PRO A 97 -3.89 13.61 -11.07
C PRO A 97 -3.69 12.79 -9.79
N GLU A 98 -4.67 12.82 -8.87
CA GLU A 98 -4.68 12.01 -7.65
C GLU A 98 -5.04 10.54 -7.91
N ASN A 99 -5.78 10.25 -8.98
CA ASN A 99 -6.16 8.90 -9.35
C ASN A 99 -5.08 8.24 -10.21
N SER A 100 -4.94 6.93 -10.06
CA SER A 100 -4.04 6.11 -10.87
C SER A 100 -4.87 5.23 -11.80
N ILE A 101 -4.41 5.05 -13.03
CA ILE A 101 -5.05 4.16 -14.01
C ILE A 101 -3.97 3.21 -14.53
N ALA A 102 -4.32 1.94 -14.63
CA ALA A 102 -3.54 0.93 -15.31
C ALA A 102 -4.22 0.58 -16.65
N PHE A 103 -3.44 0.62 -17.72
CA PHE A 103 -3.86 0.19 -19.05
C PHE A 103 -3.37 -1.23 -19.30
N ILE A 104 -4.28 -2.14 -19.60
CA ILE A 104 -3.97 -3.53 -19.95
C ILE A 104 -4.22 -3.68 -21.46
N PRO A 105 -3.16 -3.75 -22.28
CA PRO A 105 -3.32 -3.92 -23.72
C PRO A 105 -3.89 -5.31 -24.01
N LYS A 106 -4.70 -5.40 -25.08
CA LYS A 106 -5.19 -6.71 -25.54
C LYS A 106 -4.10 -7.52 -26.24
N ASP A 107 -3.22 -6.83 -26.98
CA ASP A 107 -2.14 -7.41 -27.78
C ASP A 107 -0.77 -6.76 -27.49
N LYS A 108 0.32 -7.52 -27.68
CA LYS A 108 1.72 -7.06 -27.48
C LYS A 108 2.13 -5.86 -28.32
N LEU A 109 1.48 -5.67 -29.46
CA LEU A 109 1.79 -4.61 -30.43
C LEU A 109 0.97 -3.34 -30.17
N SER A 110 0.13 -3.33 -29.14
CA SER A 110 -0.71 -2.19 -28.81
C SER A 110 0.15 -1.03 -28.32
N THR A 111 0.01 0.13 -28.95
CA THR A 111 0.68 1.36 -28.52
C THR A 111 0.07 1.85 -27.21
N LEU A 112 0.75 2.75 -26.51
CA LEU A 112 0.13 3.46 -25.40
C LEU A 112 -1.04 4.32 -25.90
N PRO A 113 -2.11 4.49 -25.10
CA PRO A 113 -3.15 5.45 -25.43
C PRO A 113 -2.56 6.85 -25.49
N LYS A 114 -3.25 7.79 -26.16
CA LYS A 114 -2.85 9.19 -26.13
C LYS A 114 -3.46 9.88 -24.91
N PRO A 115 -2.73 10.77 -24.20
CA PRO A 115 -3.27 11.51 -23.06
C PRO A 115 -4.59 12.24 -23.37
N GLU A 116 -4.74 12.78 -24.58
CA GLU A 116 -5.92 13.53 -24.99
C GLU A 116 -7.19 12.66 -25.10
N GLN A 117 -7.03 11.35 -25.35
CA GLN A 117 -8.15 10.41 -25.37
C GLN A 117 -8.64 10.08 -23.95
N MET A 118 -7.75 10.17 -22.97
CA MET A 118 -7.96 9.75 -21.59
C MET A 118 -8.48 10.86 -20.68
N GLN A 119 -8.29 12.13 -21.07
CA GLN A 119 -8.83 13.30 -20.37
C GLN A 119 -10.28 13.63 -20.77
N ARG A 120 -11.11 12.64 -21.13
CA ARG A 120 -12.56 12.85 -21.41
C ARG A 120 -13.38 12.72 -20.12
N GLU A 121 -14.60 13.29 -20.08
CA GLU A 121 -15.47 13.23 -18.88
C GLU A 121 -15.87 11.80 -18.53
N ASP A 122 -16.17 10.99 -19.55
CA ASP A 122 -16.45 9.57 -19.42
C ASP A 122 -15.23 8.79 -19.93
N ILE A 123 -14.44 8.23 -19.01
CA ILE A 123 -13.40 7.26 -19.37
C ILE A 123 -14.10 5.91 -19.51
N ASP A 124 -14.29 5.49 -20.75
CA ASP A 124 -14.75 4.12 -21.02
C ASP A 124 -13.74 3.13 -20.46
N LEU A 125 -14.22 2.11 -19.74
CA LEU A 125 -13.38 1.02 -19.25
C LEU A 125 -12.64 0.31 -20.40
N PHE A 126 -13.16 0.41 -21.63
CA PHE A 126 -12.58 -0.15 -22.83
C PHE A 126 -12.17 0.96 -23.79
N ILE A 127 -10.94 0.91 -24.27
CA ILE A 127 -10.49 1.73 -25.40
C ILE A 127 -10.43 0.84 -26.62
N GLU A 128 -10.92 1.33 -27.76
CA GLU A 128 -10.85 0.61 -29.04
C GLU A 128 -9.55 0.90 -29.81
N ASN A 129 -8.92 2.06 -29.57
CA ASN A 129 -7.68 2.46 -30.23
C ASN A 129 -6.77 3.28 -29.27
N PRO A 130 -5.73 2.65 -28.69
CA PRO A 130 -5.37 1.22 -28.79
C PRO A 130 -6.39 0.30 -28.11
N GLU A 131 -6.57 -0.93 -28.62
CA GLU A 131 -7.49 -1.88 -27.99
C GLU A 131 -6.95 -2.36 -26.64
N GLY A 132 -7.70 -2.11 -25.56
CA GLY A 132 -7.31 -2.50 -24.22
C GLY A 132 -8.28 -2.07 -23.13
N LEU A 133 -7.99 -2.51 -21.91
CA LEU A 133 -8.80 -2.28 -20.73
C LEU A 133 -8.14 -1.22 -19.84
N LEU A 134 -8.91 -0.25 -19.40
CA LEU A 134 -8.53 0.71 -18.36
C LEU A 134 -9.15 0.31 -17.04
N ILE A 135 -8.31 0.20 -16.01
CA ILE A 135 -8.79 -0.10 -14.68
C ILE A 135 -8.12 0.78 -13.64
N THR A 136 -8.81 0.98 -12.53
CA THR A 136 -8.19 1.43 -11.29
C THR A 136 -7.32 0.29 -10.75
N PRO A 137 -6.00 0.47 -10.60
CA PRO A 137 -5.12 -0.58 -10.12
C PRO A 137 -5.40 -0.90 -8.64
N PRO A 138 -5.19 -2.16 -8.20
CA PRO A 138 -5.46 -2.58 -6.82
C PRO A 138 -4.61 -1.86 -5.76
N GLY A 139 -3.54 -1.17 -6.17
CA GLY A 139 -2.70 -0.34 -5.30
C GLY A 139 -3.04 1.15 -5.25
N ASN A 140 -4.11 1.61 -5.92
CA ASN A 140 -4.45 3.04 -6.01
C ASN A 140 -4.62 3.69 -4.63
N ASP A 141 -5.45 3.11 -3.77
CA ASP A 141 -5.75 3.71 -2.46
C ASP A 141 -4.61 3.53 -1.45
N LEU A 142 -3.80 2.48 -1.61
CA LEU A 142 -2.54 2.34 -0.86
C LEU A 142 -1.55 3.45 -1.24
N THR A 143 -1.50 3.83 -2.52
CA THR A 143 -0.66 4.97 -2.96
C THR A 143 -1.13 6.27 -2.33
N LYS A 144 -2.44 6.51 -2.28
CA LYS A 144 -3.02 7.67 -1.60
C LYS A 144 -2.74 7.67 -0.10
N LEU A 145 -2.73 6.49 0.53
CA LEU A 145 -2.32 6.34 1.92
C LEU A 145 -0.84 6.74 2.12
N PHE A 146 0.06 6.35 1.20
CA PHE A 146 1.46 6.75 1.26
C PHE A 146 1.62 8.28 1.10
N GLU A 147 0.93 8.88 0.13
CA GLU A 147 0.93 10.33 -0.08
C GLU A 147 0.41 11.08 1.16
N LYS A 148 -0.66 10.57 1.79
CA LYS A 148 -1.22 11.13 3.02
C LYS A 148 -0.25 11.01 4.20
N THR A 149 0.42 9.88 4.33
CA THR A 149 1.38 9.62 5.42
C THR A 149 2.61 10.53 5.32
N LEU A 150 3.04 10.83 4.08
CA LEU A 150 4.14 11.77 3.83
C LEU A 150 3.70 13.23 3.71
N GLU A 151 2.40 13.51 3.82
CA GLU A 151 1.80 14.83 3.62
C GLU A 151 2.21 15.49 2.28
N THR A 152 2.49 14.68 1.25
CA THR A 152 2.91 15.17 -0.07
C THR A 152 2.33 14.33 -1.18
N SER A 153 2.02 14.95 -2.32
CA SER A 153 1.63 14.21 -3.52
C SER A 153 2.86 13.75 -4.29
N PHE A 154 2.84 12.51 -4.73
CA PHE A 154 3.87 11.94 -5.60
C PHE A 154 3.90 12.56 -7.00
N THR A 155 2.89 13.35 -7.36
CA THR A 155 2.90 14.14 -8.61
C THR A 155 3.85 15.34 -8.55
N ARG A 156 4.35 15.69 -7.36
CA ARG A 156 5.18 16.88 -7.11
C ARG A 156 6.61 16.56 -6.70
N VAL A 157 6.98 15.28 -6.71
CA VAL A 157 8.29 14.80 -6.26
C VAL A 157 8.96 14.01 -7.38
N ASP A 158 10.26 13.79 -7.25
CA ASP A 158 11.02 12.95 -8.16
C ASP A 158 11.20 11.52 -7.63
N PHE A 159 11.82 10.66 -8.44
CA PHE A 159 12.10 9.29 -8.04
C PHE A 159 13.07 9.19 -6.85
N GLN A 160 14.03 10.11 -6.73
CA GLN A 160 14.97 10.12 -5.61
C GLN A 160 14.26 10.33 -4.27
N TYR A 161 13.23 11.18 -4.26
CA TYR A 161 12.36 11.34 -3.11
C TYR A 161 11.68 10.02 -2.71
N LEU A 162 11.20 9.23 -3.67
CA LEU A 162 10.60 7.93 -3.37
C LEU A 162 11.63 6.95 -2.78
N GLN A 163 12.84 6.91 -3.33
CA GLN A 163 13.91 6.04 -2.81
C GLN A 163 14.27 6.35 -1.36
N LEU A 164 14.22 7.63 -0.97
CA LEU A 164 14.53 8.07 0.39
C LEU A 164 13.36 7.88 1.37
N ASN A 165 12.12 8.12 0.92
CA ASN A 165 10.97 8.22 1.82
C ASN A 165 10.08 6.97 1.86
N LEU A 166 10.00 6.18 0.78
CA LEU A 166 9.24 4.92 0.82
C LEU A 166 9.79 3.93 1.87
N PRO A 167 11.13 3.79 2.06
CA PRO A 167 11.63 2.94 3.13
C PRO A 167 11.12 3.33 4.50
N LYS A 168 11.17 4.62 4.84
CA LYS A 168 10.68 5.14 6.11
C LYS A 168 9.19 4.83 6.32
N ILE A 169 8.35 5.03 5.30
CA ILE A 169 6.91 4.72 5.40
C ILE A 169 6.70 3.24 5.70
N PHE A 170 7.40 2.36 4.98
CA PHE A 170 7.17 0.93 5.05
C PHE A 170 7.63 0.33 6.38
N THR A 171 8.73 0.83 6.95
CA THR A 171 9.34 0.27 8.15
C THR A 171 8.94 0.98 9.44
N GLU A 172 8.76 2.30 9.41
CA GLU A 172 8.55 3.10 10.63
C GLU A 172 7.09 3.58 10.77
N GLU A 173 6.49 4.10 9.69
CA GLU A 173 5.18 4.75 9.80
C GLU A 173 4.00 3.77 9.69
N LEU A 174 4.09 2.80 8.78
CA LEU A 174 3.04 1.81 8.53
C LEU A 174 3.38 0.42 9.04
N GLU A 175 4.65 0.16 9.39
CA GLU A 175 5.14 -1.14 9.87
C GLU A 175 4.73 -2.33 8.96
N ILE A 176 4.65 -2.11 7.65
CA ILE A 176 4.25 -3.10 6.64
C ILE A 176 5.43 -3.87 6.02
N ALA A 177 6.65 -3.60 6.46
CA ALA A 177 7.85 -4.38 6.15
C ALA A 177 8.92 -4.16 7.22
N GLN A 178 9.81 -5.13 7.40
CA GLN A 178 10.98 -4.93 8.26
C GLN A 178 12.07 -4.12 7.55
N HIS A 179 12.23 -4.35 6.25
CA HIS A 179 13.22 -3.68 5.43
C HIS A 179 12.72 -3.57 4.00
N ILE A 180 13.10 -2.49 3.32
CA ILE A 180 12.83 -2.30 1.90
C ILE A 180 14.01 -1.57 1.25
N GLU A 181 14.39 -2.06 0.08
CA GLU A 181 15.47 -1.50 -0.75
C GLU A 181 14.89 -1.16 -2.11
N ILE A 182 15.23 0.02 -2.64
CA ILE A 182 14.77 0.52 -3.93
C ILE A 182 15.99 0.98 -4.73
N ASP A 183 16.41 0.13 -5.67
CA ASP A 183 17.55 0.38 -6.54
C ASP A 183 17.10 0.65 -7.97
N SER A 184 17.83 1.49 -8.69
CA SER A 184 17.54 1.82 -10.09
C SER A 184 18.78 1.60 -10.94
N GLU A 185 18.61 0.87 -12.04
CA GLU A 185 19.65 0.56 -13.02
C GLU A 185 19.04 0.49 -14.42
N ASN A 186 19.57 1.26 -15.38
CA ASN A 186 19.19 1.17 -16.80
C ASN A 186 17.66 1.22 -17.07
N ASN A 187 16.94 2.22 -16.53
CA ASN A 187 15.48 2.36 -16.60
C ASN A 187 14.68 1.20 -15.96
N LYS A 188 15.34 0.30 -15.24
CA LYS A 188 14.71 -0.71 -14.40
C LYS A 188 14.83 -0.31 -12.95
N ILE A 189 13.78 -0.59 -12.19
CA ILE A 189 13.76 -0.36 -10.76
C ILE A 189 13.55 -1.70 -10.08
N HIS A 190 14.44 -2.03 -9.15
CA HIS A 190 14.39 -3.23 -8.34
C HIS A 190 13.94 -2.84 -6.94
N VAL A 191 12.87 -3.47 -6.48
CA VAL A 191 12.36 -3.30 -5.12
C VAL A 191 12.44 -4.62 -4.41
N LYS A 192 13.10 -4.62 -3.25
CA LYS A 192 13.20 -5.77 -2.37
C LYS A 192 12.53 -5.43 -1.05
N ILE A 193 11.57 -6.25 -0.62
CA ILE A 193 10.78 -6.06 0.61
C ILE A 193 10.96 -7.29 1.48
N GLU A 194 11.38 -7.10 2.72
CA GLU A 194 11.63 -8.19 3.67
C GLU A 194 10.58 -8.20 4.79
N ASN A 195 10.14 -9.41 5.16
CA ASN A 195 9.24 -9.67 6.29
C ASN A 195 7.96 -8.81 6.27
N SER A 196 7.31 -8.71 5.11
CA SER A 196 6.02 -8.02 4.99
C SER A 196 4.84 -8.95 5.35
N PRO A 197 3.83 -8.50 6.13
CA PRO A 197 2.58 -9.24 6.32
C PRO A 197 1.82 -9.46 5.00
N TYR A 198 2.09 -8.67 3.95
CA TYR A 198 1.51 -8.85 2.62
C TYR A 198 2.07 -10.07 1.85
N THR A 199 3.12 -10.73 2.36
CA THR A 199 3.74 -11.88 1.68
C THR A 199 2.74 -13.03 1.51
N HIS A 200 1.91 -13.29 2.53
CA HIS A 200 0.90 -14.35 2.45
C HIS A 200 -0.22 -13.99 1.47
N LEU A 201 -0.73 -12.74 1.53
CA LEU A 201 -1.72 -12.26 0.56
C LEU A 201 -1.18 -12.38 -0.87
N ALA A 202 0.06 -11.94 -1.11
CA ALA A 202 0.66 -12.01 -2.44
C ALA A 202 0.83 -13.45 -2.94
N LYS A 203 1.07 -14.42 -2.04
CA LYS A 203 1.09 -15.84 -2.39
C LYS A 203 -0.29 -16.37 -2.79
N GLU A 204 -1.33 -15.97 -2.08
CA GLU A 204 -2.71 -16.32 -2.45
C GLU A 204 -3.10 -15.69 -3.79
N ILE A 205 -2.72 -14.42 -4.02
CA ILE A 205 -2.94 -13.72 -5.29
C ILE A 205 -2.13 -14.35 -6.42
N ALA A 206 -0.94 -14.91 -6.16
CA ALA A 206 -0.16 -15.61 -7.19
C ALA A 206 -0.90 -16.82 -7.80
N ARG A 207 -1.95 -17.34 -7.14
CA ARG A 207 -2.85 -18.36 -7.73
C ARG A 207 -3.80 -17.77 -8.77
N LEU A 208 -4.08 -16.47 -8.70
CA LEU A 208 -4.85 -15.69 -9.67
C LEU A 208 -3.90 -15.21 -10.78
N SER A 209 -3.47 -16.15 -11.63
CA SER A 209 -2.36 -15.95 -12.56
C SER A 209 -2.45 -14.68 -13.39
N LYS A 210 -3.62 -14.31 -13.93
CA LYS A 210 -3.73 -13.13 -14.80
C LYS A 210 -3.60 -11.81 -14.04
N VAL A 211 -4.30 -11.66 -12.93
CA VAL A 211 -4.20 -10.44 -12.11
C VAL A 211 -2.78 -10.31 -11.56
N TYR A 212 -2.20 -11.39 -11.05
CA TYR A 212 -0.86 -11.35 -10.49
C TYR A 212 0.21 -11.04 -11.54
N GLU A 213 0.17 -11.70 -12.70
CA GLU A 213 1.16 -11.50 -13.77
C GLU A 213 1.02 -10.14 -14.45
N SER A 214 -0.20 -9.58 -14.50
CA SER A 214 -0.46 -8.32 -15.20
C SER A 214 -0.37 -7.10 -14.28
N LEU A 215 -1.02 -7.13 -13.13
CA LEU A 215 -1.19 -5.99 -12.19
C LEU A 215 -0.40 -6.16 -10.89
N GLY A 216 0.21 -7.31 -10.65
CA GLY A 216 0.87 -7.61 -9.38
C GLY A 216 -0.11 -7.72 -8.20
N CYS A 217 0.45 -7.64 -6.99
CA CYS A 217 -0.33 -7.56 -5.76
C CYS A 217 -0.63 -6.10 -5.39
N PRO A 218 -1.58 -5.82 -4.47
CA PRO A 218 -1.89 -4.45 -4.05
C PRO A 218 -0.66 -3.61 -3.67
N LEU A 219 0.32 -4.23 -3.00
CA LEU A 219 1.54 -3.53 -2.58
C LEU A 219 2.47 -3.20 -3.76
N SER A 220 2.74 -4.16 -4.65
CA SER A 220 3.59 -3.90 -5.84
C SER A 220 2.92 -2.94 -6.82
N SER A 221 1.60 -3.04 -6.94
CA SER A 221 0.74 -2.13 -7.69
C SER A 221 0.78 -0.69 -7.14
N ALA A 222 0.79 -0.52 -5.81
CA ALA A 222 0.88 0.80 -5.18
C ALA A 222 2.23 1.48 -5.45
N ILE A 223 3.30 0.69 -5.39
CA ILE A 223 4.65 1.16 -5.72
C ILE A 223 4.73 1.55 -7.21
N ALA A 224 4.12 0.78 -8.11
CA ALA A 224 4.05 1.15 -9.54
C ALA A 224 3.32 2.48 -9.76
N CYS A 225 2.19 2.69 -9.09
CA CYS A 225 1.45 3.97 -9.12
C CYS A 225 2.33 5.13 -8.61
N ALA A 226 3.01 4.94 -7.47
CA ALA A 226 3.92 5.94 -6.92
C ALA A 226 5.03 6.31 -7.91
N MET A 227 5.66 5.30 -8.52
CA MET A 227 6.70 5.51 -9.54
C MET A 227 6.16 6.23 -10.78
N ALA A 228 4.99 5.85 -11.28
CA ALA A 228 4.38 6.52 -12.44
C ALA A 228 4.08 7.99 -12.15
N LYS A 229 3.61 8.30 -10.92
CA LYS A 229 3.38 9.67 -10.46
C LYS A 229 4.68 10.49 -10.37
N ALA A 230 5.71 9.96 -9.70
CA ALA A 230 6.94 10.70 -9.44
C ALA A 230 7.89 10.80 -10.65
N THR A 231 7.90 9.79 -11.52
CA THR A 231 8.75 9.81 -12.73
C THR A 231 8.09 10.52 -13.90
N GLY A 232 6.76 10.64 -13.90
CA GLY A 232 5.99 11.13 -15.05
C GLY A 232 6.06 10.20 -16.27
N LYS A 233 6.56 8.96 -16.10
CA LYS A 233 6.72 7.94 -17.15
C LYS A 233 5.76 6.77 -16.91
N PRO A 234 5.32 6.07 -17.97
CA PRO A 234 4.59 4.82 -17.82
C PRO A 234 5.47 3.74 -17.16
N VAL A 235 4.88 2.98 -16.23
CA VAL A 235 5.58 1.96 -15.45
C VAL A 235 4.93 0.61 -15.70
N LYS A 236 5.73 -0.45 -15.87
CA LYS A 236 5.24 -1.82 -16.02
C LYS A 236 5.93 -2.72 -15.01
N ILE A 237 5.16 -3.60 -14.37
CA ILE A 237 5.70 -4.61 -13.45
C ILE A 237 6.25 -5.75 -14.30
N GLU A 238 7.56 -5.89 -14.38
CA GLU A 238 8.18 -6.94 -15.20
C GLU A 238 8.22 -8.28 -14.49
N LYS A 239 8.47 -8.28 -13.19
CA LYS A 239 8.57 -9.52 -12.43
C LYS A 239 8.20 -9.29 -10.98
N GLN A 240 7.57 -10.28 -10.38
CA GLN A 240 7.36 -10.33 -8.95
C GLN A 240 7.63 -11.76 -8.47
N GLU A 241 8.51 -11.90 -7.49
CA GLU A 241 8.88 -13.19 -6.90
C GLU A 241 8.77 -13.14 -5.39
N ILE A 242 8.31 -14.24 -4.81
CA ILE A 242 8.25 -14.43 -3.36
C ILE A 242 9.22 -15.55 -3.00
N LYS A 243 10.24 -15.23 -2.20
CA LYS A 243 11.23 -16.18 -1.68
C LYS A 243 10.86 -16.55 -0.25
N GLU A 244 10.22 -17.71 -0.09
CA GLU A 244 9.69 -18.17 1.21
C GLU A 244 10.76 -18.31 2.29
N ALA A 245 11.91 -18.92 1.95
CA ALA A 245 12.99 -19.16 2.91
C ALA A 245 13.57 -17.87 3.50
N ALA A 246 13.56 -16.78 2.71
CA ALA A 246 14.06 -15.47 3.12
C ALA A 246 12.95 -14.51 3.55
N LYS A 247 11.67 -14.92 3.44
CA LYS A 247 10.48 -14.06 3.61
C LYS A 247 10.62 -12.74 2.85
N THR A 248 11.09 -12.82 1.61
CA THR A 248 11.41 -11.66 0.78
C THR A 248 10.51 -11.63 -0.44
N MET A 249 9.97 -10.46 -0.75
CA MET A 249 9.34 -10.17 -2.04
C MET A 249 10.32 -9.33 -2.87
N VAL A 250 10.57 -9.75 -4.11
CA VAL A 250 11.41 -9.00 -5.07
C VAL A 250 10.54 -8.63 -6.25
N ILE A 251 10.56 -7.35 -6.61
CA ILE A 251 9.76 -6.79 -7.70
C ILE A 251 10.67 -6.03 -8.65
N GLU A 252 10.54 -6.30 -9.94
CA GLU A 252 11.23 -5.59 -11.01
C GLU A 252 10.22 -4.75 -11.79
N TYR A 253 10.50 -3.46 -11.92
CA TYR A 253 9.72 -2.52 -12.70
C TYR A 253 10.53 -2.01 -13.90
N SER A 254 9.88 -1.73 -15.01
CA SER A 254 10.46 -1.03 -16.15
C SER A 254 9.79 0.32 -16.34
N LEU A 255 10.58 1.40 -16.44
CA LEU A 255 10.13 2.69 -16.93
C LEU A 255 10.10 2.65 -18.46
N LEU A 256 8.93 2.86 -19.05
CA LEU A 256 8.77 2.90 -20.50
C LEU A 256 9.06 4.31 -21.01
N GLU A 257 9.73 4.38 -22.15
CA GLU A 257 9.81 5.61 -22.92
C GLU A 257 8.52 5.75 -23.73
N GLU A 258 7.89 6.91 -23.67
CA GLU A 258 6.85 7.23 -24.63
C GLU A 258 7.55 7.58 -25.94
N ASP A 259 7.26 6.85 -27.01
CA ASP A 259 7.75 7.18 -28.34
C ASP A 259 7.43 8.65 -28.63
N ALA A 260 8.47 9.49 -28.62
CA ALA A 260 8.39 10.88 -29.05
C ALA A 260 8.14 10.91 -30.55
N LYS A 261 6.90 10.66 -30.97
CA LYS A 261 6.46 10.98 -32.33
C LYS A 261 6.11 12.46 -32.37
N ASN A 262 7.10 13.23 -32.84
CA ASN A 262 6.95 14.54 -33.47
C ASN A 262 5.71 14.64 -34.35
#